data_AF-A0AAV6CK11-F1
#
_entry.id   AF-A0AAV6CK11-F1
#
_cell.length_a   1.000
_cell.length_b   1.000
_cell.length_c   1.000
_cell.angle_alpha   90.00
_cell.angle_beta   90.00
_cell.angle_gamma   90.00
#
_symmetry.space_group_name_H-M   'P 1'
#
loop_
_entity.id
_entity.type
_entity.pdbx_description
1 polymer ?
#
loop_
_entity_poly.entity_id
_entity_poly.type
_entity_poly.pdbx_seq_one_letter_code
_entity_poly.pdbx_strand_id
1 'polypeptide(L)'
;MFGRVPACLCGLVAIAALDGAVVTLRPIADTTLIEHDPTNNAGAQVFINSGSIANTPLRNRALLKFDLSSIPAGAIITNATLTVSVVGEPAGGGEASNFRLHRVLKPWSEGNKIPRTSPPGQGEPATTGEATWNARLHGQELWSQPGGAFGSDYSTTPSSDVFVYGTGDSPYLFPSADALIADLRFWLKNPSQNFGWAMISASEQVTRTARRFGSREDEPNAPLLEVGYSVPGMLLENIRFDGANFRFEFTAPAHTRNTVLSTTNLVVGAWTTNDVFSAGLTDERVSMSVAASADAQFFRVHSEPQ
;
A
#
# COMPACT_ATOMS: atom_id res chain seq x y z
N MET A 1 -44.29 31.21 43.15
CA MET A 1 -43.12 30.32 43.00
C MET A 1 -43.17 29.74 41.59
N PHE A 2 -42.65 30.45 40.60
CA PHE A 2 -42.54 29.96 39.21
C PHE A 2 -41.18 30.42 38.68
N GLY A 3 -40.16 29.61 38.94
CA GLY A 3 -38.83 29.80 38.40
C GLY A 3 -38.76 29.20 36.99
N ARG A 4 -38.61 30.05 35.98
CA ARG A 4 -38.25 29.64 34.63
C ARG A 4 -36.85 29.03 34.68
N VAL A 5 -36.72 27.75 34.34
CA VAL A 5 -35.41 27.12 34.09
C VAL A 5 -34.93 27.59 32.72
N PRO A 6 -33.73 28.17 32.59
CA PRO A 6 -33.19 28.53 31.29
C PRO A 6 -32.80 27.26 30.54
N ALA A 7 -33.47 27.00 29.41
CA ALA A 7 -32.99 26.03 28.44
C ALA A 7 -31.69 26.57 27.83
N CYS A 8 -30.56 26.07 28.32
CA CYS A 8 -29.25 26.35 27.74
C CYS A 8 -29.14 25.51 26.46
N LEU A 9 -29.33 26.14 25.31
CA LEU A 9 -29.07 25.51 24.01
C LEU A 9 -27.55 25.48 23.81
N CYS A 10 -26.89 24.43 24.33
CA CYS A 10 -25.50 24.13 23.98
C CYS A 10 -25.47 23.78 22.49
N GLY A 11 -24.75 24.59 21.70
CA GLY A 11 -24.59 24.36 20.26
C GLY A 11 -24.01 22.99 19.97
N LEU A 12 -24.67 22.25 19.08
CA LEU A 12 -24.23 20.94 18.63
C LEU A 12 -23.17 21.12 17.53
N VAL A 13 -21.95 20.64 17.77
CA VAL A 13 -20.88 20.62 16.75
C VAL A 13 -20.55 19.17 16.45
N ALA A 14 -20.86 18.70 15.24
CA ALA A 14 -20.36 17.43 14.74
C ALA A 14 -18.93 17.66 14.22
N ILE A 15 -17.93 17.17 14.96
CA ILE A 15 -16.55 17.13 14.52
C ILE A 15 -16.26 15.68 14.11
N ALA A 16 -16.08 15.44 12.82
CA ALA A 16 -15.51 14.18 12.36
C ALA A 16 -14.00 14.22 12.62
N ALA A 17 -13.53 13.48 13.63
CA ALA A 17 -12.11 13.25 13.80
C ALA A 17 -11.65 12.23 12.74
N LEU A 18 -10.74 12.63 11.84
CA LEU A 18 -10.00 11.66 11.04
C LEU A 18 -8.90 11.10 11.94
N ASP A 19 -9.05 9.85 12.38
CA ASP A 19 -7.95 9.15 13.03
C ASP A 19 -7.00 8.65 11.93
N GLY A 20 -5.76 9.15 11.95
CA GLY A 20 -4.73 8.75 11.02
C GLY A 20 -4.07 7.46 11.50
N ALA A 21 -4.13 6.41 10.69
CA ALA A 21 -3.45 5.15 10.94
C ALA A 21 -2.29 4.95 9.96
N VAL A 22 -1.33 4.12 10.34
CA VAL A 22 -0.21 3.72 9.49
C VAL A 22 -0.14 2.21 9.46
N VAL A 23 0.05 1.63 8.27
CA VAL A 23 0.39 0.22 8.10
C VAL A 23 1.73 0.08 7.39
N THR A 24 2.54 -0.87 7.82
CA THR A 24 3.78 -1.26 7.15
C THR A 24 3.58 -2.61 6.47
N LEU A 25 3.79 -2.65 5.16
CA LEU A 25 3.54 -3.80 4.31
C LEU A 25 4.86 -4.34 3.77
N ARG A 26 4.99 -5.68 3.79
CA ARG A 26 6.07 -6.40 3.09
C ARG A 26 5.58 -6.86 1.71
N PRO A 27 6.48 -6.98 0.72
CA PRO A 27 6.12 -7.53 -0.57
C PRO A 27 5.66 -8.98 -0.44
N ILE A 28 4.59 -9.32 -1.17
CA ILE A 28 4.05 -10.67 -1.30
C ILE A 28 4.52 -11.40 -2.56
N ALA A 29 5.19 -10.66 -3.45
CA ALA A 29 5.90 -11.22 -4.59
C ALA A 29 6.96 -10.21 -5.08
N ASP A 30 8.15 -10.69 -5.40
CA ASP A 30 9.18 -9.93 -6.10
C ASP A 30 10.12 -10.80 -6.96
N THR A 31 10.59 -10.23 -8.07
CA THR A 31 11.51 -10.96 -8.96
C THR A 31 12.28 -10.03 -9.88
N THR A 32 13.34 -10.54 -10.50
CA THR A 32 14.16 -9.81 -11.47
C THR A 32 13.82 -10.25 -12.89
N LEU A 33 13.59 -9.29 -13.78
CA LEU A 33 13.62 -9.48 -15.23
C LEU A 33 15.04 -9.25 -15.73
N ILE A 34 15.66 -10.28 -16.32
CA ILE A 34 17.09 -10.32 -16.63
C ILE A 34 17.29 -10.33 -18.14
N GLU A 35 17.77 -9.23 -18.75
CA GLU A 35 17.96 -9.19 -20.22
C GLU A 35 19.07 -10.14 -20.69
N HIS A 36 20.14 -10.29 -19.90
CA HIS A 36 21.27 -11.15 -20.24
C HIS A 36 20.84 -12.62 -20.43
N ASP A 37 19.93 -13.09 -19.58
CA ASP A 37 19.37 -14.44 -19.61
C ASP A 37 17.83 -14.35 -19.70
N PRO A 38 17.28 -14.09 -20.90
CA PRO A 38 15.94 -13.55 -21.01
C PRO A 38 14.79 -14.55 -20.75
N THR A 39 15.16 -15.82 -20.56
CA THR A 39 14.27 -16.92 -20.18
C THR A 39 14.45 -17.36 -18.73
N ASN A 40 15.33 -16.71 -17.98
CA ASN A 40 15.58 -17.06 -16.60
C ASN A 40 14.66 -16.30 -15.65
N ASN A 41 14.43 -16.91 -14.50
CA ASN A 41 13.72 -16.36 -13.35
C ASN A 41 14.69 -16.27 -12.15
N ALA A 42 14.35 -15.41 -11.19
CA ALA A 42 15.09 -15.27 -9.94
C ALA A 42 14.17 -14.97 -8.74
N GLY A 43 12.92 -15.46 -8.76
CA GLY A 43 11.88 -15.07 -7.79
C GLY A 43 12.04 -15.61 -6.37
N ALA A 44 13.11 -16.34 -6.07
CA ALA A 44 13.45 -16.71 -4.69
C ALA A 44 14.90 -16.30 -4.33
N GLN A 45 15.49 -15.39 -5.11
CA GLN A 45 16.78 -14.80 -4.75
C GLN A 45 16.62 -13.83 -3.59
N VAL A 46 17.62 -13.82 -2.70
CA VAL A 46 17.71 -12.85 -1.60
C VAL A 46 17.89 -11.40 -2.07
N PHE A 47 18.06 -11.14 -3.36
CA PHE A 47 18.07 -9.80 -3.92
C PHE A 47 17.30 -9.74 -5.25
N ILE A 48 16.83 -8.54 -5.58
CA ILE A 48 16.31 -8.19 -6.91
C ILE A 48 17.25 -7.18 -7.58
N ASN A 49 17.49 -7.34 -8.89
CA ASN A 49 18.32 -6.41 -9.65
C ASN A 49 17.47 -5.39 -10.41
N SER A 50 17.93 -4.14 -10.45
CA SER A 50 17.42 -3.14 -11.41
C SER A 50 18.57 -2.27 -11.91
N GLY A 51 18.52 -1.88 -13.18
CA GLY A 51 19.58 -1.16 -13.89
C GLY A 51 20.48 -2.06 -14.73
N SER A 52 21.47 -1.47 -15.39
CA SER A 52 22.27 -2.15 -16.41
C SER A 52 23.60 -2.67 -15.88
N ILE A 53 23.99 -3.86 -16.35
CA ILE A 53 25.16 -4.59 -15.85
C ILE A 53 26.48 -3.90 -16.21
N ALA A 54 27.58 -4.42 -15.66
CA ALA A 54 28.84 -3.69 -15.62
C ALA A 54 29.56 -3.55 -16.98
N ASN A 55 29.57 -4.61 -17.78
CA ASN A 55 30.42 -4.71 -18.98
C ASN A 55 29.66 -4.42 -20.28
N THR A 56 28.34 -4.35 -20.22
CA THR A 56 27.44 -4.14 -21.38
C THR A 56 26.13 -3.56 -20.85
N PRO A 57 25.43 -2.70 -21.61
CA PRO A 57 24.20 -2.05 -21.15
C PRO A 57 22.98 -3.00 -21.16
N LEU A 58 23.19 -4.29 -20.85
CA LEU A 58 22.08 -5.24 -20.66
C LEU A 58 21.38 -4.94 -19.34
N ARG A 59 20.06 -4.87 -19.41
CA ARG A 59 19.17 -4.31 -18.40
C ARG A 59 18.68 -5.38 -17.44
N ASN A 60 18.47 -4.96 -16.20
CA ASN A 60 17.62 -5.66 -15.25
C ASN A 60 16.49 -4.73 -14.81
N ARG A 61 15.32 -5.30 -14.55
CA ARG A 61 14.17 -4.60 -13.97
C ARG A 61 13.64 -5.43 -12.81
N ALA A 62 13.30 -4.79 -11.70
CA ALA A 62 12.73 -5.48 -10.55
C ALA A 62 11.21 -5.33 -10.57
N LEU A 63 10.49 -6.40 -10.25
CA LEU A 63 9.04 -6.38 -10.02
C LEU A 63 8.78 -6.56 -8.53
N LEU A 64 7.82 -5.80 -7.98
CA LEU A 64 7.45 -5.79 -6.56
C LEU A 64 5.94 -5.70 -6.45
N LYS A 65 5.31 -6.56 -5.64
CA LYS A 65 3.86 -6.52 -5.37
C LYS A 65 3.59 -6.60 -3.87
N PHE A 66 2.67 -5.77 -3.39
CA PHE A 66 2.23 -5.70 -2.00
C PHE A 66 0.75 -6.06 -1.89
N ASP A 67 0.35 -6.69 -0.79
CA ASP A 67 -1.06 -6.87 -0.46
C ASP A 67 -1.55 -5.67 0.36
N LEU A 68 -2.69 -5.10 -0.03
CA LEU A 68 -3.31 -3.96 0.65
C LEU A 68 -4.54 -4.36 1.49
N SER A 69 -4.85 -5.66 1.58
CA SER A 69 -6.07 -6.17 2.22
C SER A 69 -6.23 -5.78 3.70
N SER A 70 -5.14 -5.45 4.39
CA SER A 70 -5.15 -4.96 5.77
C SER A 70 -5.60 -3.49 5.90
N ILE A 71 -5.67 -2.74 4.80
CA ILE A 71 -6.18 -1.37 4.79
C ILE A 71 -7.70 -1.43 4.59
N PRO A 72 -8.52 -0.83 5.47
CA PRO A 72 -9.97 -0.88 5.35
C PRO A 72 -10.48 -0.35 4.01
N ALA A 73 -11.55 -0.97 3.50
CA ALA A 73 -12.28 -0.46 2.35
C ALA A 73 -12.79 0.96 2.64
N GLY A 74 -12.70 1.86 1.66
CA GLY A 74 -13.10 3.27 1.83
C GLY A 74 -12.09 4.15 2.57
N ALA A 75 -10.96 3.60 3.03
CA ALA A 75 -9.87 4.40 3.58
C ALA A 75 -9.33 5.41 2.56
N ILE A 76 -9.04 6.62 3.03
CA ILE A 76 -8.36 7.67 2.29
C ILE A 76 -6.88 7.56 2.59
N ILE A 77 -6.10 7.10 1.61
CA ILE A 77 -4.62 7.14 1.68
C ILE A 77 -4.17 8.59 1.75
N THR A 78 -3.36 8.93 2.75
CA THR A 78 -2.85 10.28 3.02
C THR A 78 -1.40 10.44 2.60
N ASN A 79 -0.57 9.41 2.79
CA ASN A 79 0.80 9.35 2.33
C ASN A 79 1.23 7.88 2.11
N ALA A 80 2.31 7.70 1.35
CA ALA A 80 2.96 6.40 1.23
C ALA A 80 4.46 6.58 1.00
N THR A 81 5.28 5.70 1.54
CA THR A 81 6.74 5.70 1.31
C THR A 81 7.19 4.26 1.13
N LEU A 82 7.93 3.99 0.04
CA LEU A 82 8.57 2.70 -0.17
C LEU A 82 10.06 2.82 0.16
N THR A 83 10.51 2.02 1.12
CA THR A 83 11.93 1.89 1.48
C THR A 83 12.52 0.67 0.80
N VAL A 84 13.66 0.85 0.14
CA VAL A 84 14.45 -0.24 -0.46
C VAL A 84 15.91 -0.15 0.01
N SER A 85 16.51 -1.29 0.32
CA SER A 85 17.90 -1.37 0.74
C SER A 85 18.78 -1.85 -0.41
N VAL A 86 19.86 -1.10 -0.72
CA VAL A 86 20.87 -1.54 -1.68
C VAL A 86 21.89 -2.42 -0.97
N VAL A 87 21.90 -3.71 -1.32
CA VAL A 87 22.75 -4.74 -0.71
C VAL A 87 23.92 -5.14 -1.61
N GLY A 88 24.03 -4.54 -2.80
CA GLY A 88 25.16 -4.75 -3.69
C GLY A 88 25.16 -3.83 -4.91
N GLU A 89 26.34 -3.66 -5.47
CA GLU A 89 26.60 -2.81 -6.62
C GLU A 89 27.75 -3.38 -7.48
N PRO A 90 27.97 -2.87 -8.70
CA PRO A 90 29.00 -3.37 -9.59
C PRO A 90 30.41 -3.21 -9.01
N ALA A 91 31.21 -4.29 -9.05
CA ALA A 91 32.59 -4.27 -8.57
C ALA A 91 33.42 -3.22 -9.32
N GLY A 92 34.13 -2.36 -8.57
CA GLY A 92 34.89 -1.23 -9.12
C GLY A 92 34.12 0.09 -9.20
N GLY A 93 32.92 0.17 -8.60
CA GLY A 93 32.11 1.38 -8.47
C GLY A 93 30.90 1.41 -9.41
N GLY A 94 29.72 1.71 -8.89
CA GLY A 94 28.51 1.85 -9.70
C GLY A 94 28.34 3.26 -10.26
N GLU A 95 27.70 3.38 -11.41
CA GLU A 95 27.19 4.66 -11.90
C GLU A 95 25.85 4.93 -11.20
N ALA A 96 25.72 6.09 -10.56
CA ALA A 96 24.49 6.47 -9.88
C ALA A 96 23.37 6.74 -10.90
N SER A 97 22.14 6.48 -10.51
CA SER A 97 20.99 6.69 -11.39
C SER A 97 19.73 7.01 -10.60
N ASN A 98 18.79 7.68 -11.25
CA ASN A 98 17.44 7.79 -10.74
C ASN A 98 16.68 6.50 -11.01
N PHE A 99 16.11 5.88 -9.98
CA PHE A 99 15.25 4.71 -10.10
C PHE A 99 13.80 5.14 -10.00
N ARG A 100 12.94 4.56 -10.84
CA ARG A 100 11.53 4.94 -10.96
C ARG A 100 10.64 3.72 -10.75
N LEU A 101 9.57 3.90 -9.98
CA LEU A 101 8.48 2.94 -9.89
C LEU A 101 7.49 3.20 -11.02
N HIS A 102 7.14 2.17 -11.77
CA HIS A 102 6.09 2.22 -12.78
C HIS A 102 5.05 1.17 -12.48
N ARG A 103 3.77 1.53 -12.43
CA ARG A 103 2.70 0.55 -12.14
C ARG A 103 2.66 -0.50 -13.22
N VAL A 104 2.66 -1.77 -12.83
CA VAL A 104 2.48 -2.89 -13.75
C VAL A 104 1.00 -3.01 -14.10
N LEU A 105 0.70 -3.14 -15.38
CA LEU A 105 -0.67 -3.11 -15.94
C LEU A 105 -1.21 -4.50 -16.27
N LYS A 106 -0.37 -5.53 -16.11
CA LYS A 106 -0.65 -6.90 -16.49
C LYS A 106 -0.21 -7.86 -15.39
N PRO A 107 -0.92 -8.99 -15.18
CA PRO A 107 -0.51 -9.97 -14.20
C PRO A 107 0.81 -10.62 -14.58
N TRP A 108 1.60 -10.95 -13.57
CA TRP A 108 2.86 -11.70 -13.62
C TRP A 108 2.93 -12.61 -12.40
N SER A 109 3.83 -13.60 -12.43
CA SER A 109 4.06 -14.51 -11.31
C SER A 109 5.54 -14.51 -10.91
N GLU A 110 5.79 -14.53 -9.61
CA GLU A 110 7.12 -14.41 -9.00
C GLU A 110 8.12 -15.46 -9.50
N GLY A 111 7.69 -16.72 -9.53
CA GLY A 111 8.59 -17.87 -9.67
C GLY A 111 9.36 -18.17 -8.40
N ASN A 112 10.25 -19.15 -8.45
CA ASN A 112 10.96 -19.66 -7.26
C ASN A 112 12.43 -19.99 -7.52
N LYS A 113 13.00 -19.43 -8.59
CA LYS A 113 14.36 -19.78 -9.00
C LYS A 113 15.42 -19.10 -8.14
N ILE A 114 16.41 -19.90 -7.78
CA ILE A 114 17.61 -19.51 -7.04
C ILE A 114 18.82 -19.99 -7.88
N PRO A 115 19.60 -19.08 -8.49
CA PRO A 115 20.87 -19.41 -9.14
C PRO A 115 21.78 -20.21 -8.25
N ARG A 116 22.24 -21.35 -8.76
CA ARG A 116 23.19 -22.26 -8.08
C ARG A 116 24.64 -21.93 -8.42
N THR A 117 24.88 -20.99 -9.32
CA THR A 117 26.19 -20.59 -9.83
C THR A 117 26.55 -19.16 -9.45
N SER A 118 27.85 -18.88 -9.38
CA SER A 118 28.39 -17.54 -9.11
C SER A 118 28.90 -16.90 -10.42
N PRO A 119 28.57 -15.62 -10.71
CA PRO A 119 27.79 -14.72 -9.87
C PRO A 119 26.27 -14.98 -9.98
N PRO A 120 25.50 -14.88 -8.88
CA PRO A 120 24.08 -15.27 -8.84
C PRO A 120 23.13 -14.31 -9.57
N GLY A 121 23.64 -13.34 -10.35
CA GLY A 121 22.80 -12.31 -10.97
C GLY A 121 21.99 -12.78 -12.19
N GLN A 122 22.21 -14.00 -12.66
CA GLN A 122 21.71 -14.52 -13.95
C GLN A 122 20.44 -15.36 -13.81
N GLY A 123 19.98 -15.64 -12.59
CA GLY A 123 18.82 -16.50 -12.37
C GLY A 123 19.06 -17.96 -12.75
N GLU A 124 17.99 -18.74 -12.88
CA GLU A 124 17.97 -20.08 -13.48
C GLU A 124 16.85 -20.17 -14.53
N PRO A 125 16.91 -21.13 -15.47
CA PRO A 125 15.83 -21.36 -16.43
C PRO A 125 14.46 -21.44 -15.75
N ALA A 126 13.51 -20.63 -16.24
CA ALA A 126 12.18 -20.52 -15.67
C ALA A 126 11.34 -21.79 -15.89
N THR A 127 10.47 -22.10 -14.94
CA THR A 127 9.35 -23.04 -15.15
C THR A 127 8.19 -22.32 -15.83
N THR A 128 7.29 -23.07 -16.47
CA THR A 128 6.03 -22.53 -16.99
C THR A 128 5.29 -21.71 -15.92
N GLY A 129 4.85 -20.52 -16.31
CA GLY A 129 4.10 -19.60 -15.46
C GLY A 129 4.95 -18.54 -14.75
N GLU A 130 6.28 -18.66 -14.70
CA GLU A 130 7.14 -17.72 -13.97
C GLU A 130 7.49 -16.48 -14.82
N ALA A 131 7.70 -15.32 -14.20
CA ALA A 131 8.11 -14.13 -14.93
C ALA A 131 9.58 -14.20 -15.37
N THR A 132 9.85 -13.76 -16.59
CA THR A 132 11.19 -13.61 -17.19
C THR A 132 11.24 -12.31 -18.00
N TRP A 133 12.41 -11.96 -18.52
CA TRP A 133 12.53 -10.81 -19.43
C TRP A 133 11.59 -10.91 -20.64
N ASN A 134 11.44 -12.09 -21.25
CA ASN A 134 10.58 -12.28 -22.41
C ASN A 134 9.09 -12.46 -22.05
N ALA A 135 8.76 -12.98 -20.87
CA ALA A 135 7.40 -13.40 -20.55
C ALA A 135 6.92 -12.94 -19.16
N ARG A 136 5.65 -12.55 -19.07
CA ARG A 136 4.97 -12.32 -17.78
C ARG A 136 4.67 -13.63 -17.07
N LEU A 137 4.36 -14.65 -17.86
CA LEU A 137 4.13 -16.03 -17.44
C LEU A 137 4.83 -16.94 -18.47
N HIS A 138 6.01 -17.44 -18.15
CA HIS A 138 6.85 -18.21 -19.07
C HIS A 138 6.07 -19.37 -19.71
N GLY A 139 6.20 -19.53 -21.03
CA GLY A 139 5.46 -20.56 -21.79
C GLY A 139 3.95 -20.34 -21.92
N GLN A 140 3.41 -19.20 -21.47
CA GLN A 140 1.98 -18.89 -21.52
C GLN A 140 1.71 -17.49 -22.08
N GLU A 141 2.23 -16.45 -21.42
CA GLU A 141 1.88 -15.05 -21.69
C GLU A 141 3.15 -14.20 -21.79
N LEU A 142 3.35 -13.58 -22.95
CA LEU A 142 4.49 -12.69 -23.19
C LEU A 142 4.25 -11.29 -22.62
N TRP A 143 5.34 -10.57 -22.39
CA TRP A 143 5.29 -9.11 -22.36
C TRP A 143 4.98 -8.57 -23.76
N SER A 144 4.51 -7.33 -23.87
CA SER A 144 4.25 -6.70 -25.19
C SER A 144 5.55 -6.52 -25.99
N GLN A 145 6.69 -6.43 -25.30
CA GLN A 145 8.04 -6.54 -25.83
C GLN A 145 8.97 -7.10 -24.75
N PRO A 146 10.13 -7.68 -25.08
CA PRO A 146 11.11 -8.11 -24.07
C PRO A 146 11.42 -6.99 -23.07
N GLY A 147 11.31 -7.30 -21.77
CA GLY A 147 11.45 -6.39 -20.64
C GLY A 147 10.19 -5.59 -20.28
N GLY A 148 9.14 -5.65 -21.09
CA GLY A 148 7.90 -4.88 -20.94
C GLY A 148 7.90 -3.53 -21.65
N ALA A 149 6.74 -3.14 -22.18
CA ALA A 149 6.49 -1.87 -22.85
C ALA A 149 5.74 -0.87 -21.95
N PHE A 150 6.23 0.37 -21.90
CA PHE A 150 5.45 1.47 -21.33
C PHE A 150 4.19 1.72 -22.16
N GLY A 151 3.08 2.01 -21.49
CA GLY A 151 1.75 2.20 -22.08
C GLY A 151 0.95 0.90 -22.27
N SER A 152 1.59 -0.27 -22.27
CA SER A 152 0.92 -1.57 -22.42
C SER A 152 1.11 -2.48 -21.21
N ASP A 153 2.37 -2.66 -20.79
CA ASP A 153 2.74 -3.50 -19.65
C ASP A 153 3.02 -2.68 -18.38
N TYR A 154 3.51 -1.45 -18.55
CA TYR A 154 3.79 -0.50 -17.46
C TYR A 154 3.11 0.85 -17.70
N SER A 155 2.80 1.60 -16.63
CA SER A 155 2.40 3.00 -16.75
C SER A 155 3.53 3.85 -17.33
N THR A 156 3.20 4.79 -18.21
CA THR A 156 4.19 5.73 -18.78
C THR A 156 4.70 6.71 -17.74
N THR A 157 3.81 7.20 -16.88
CA THR A 157 4.16 8.08 -15.74
C THR A 157 4.68 7.22 -14.59
N PRO A 158 5.85 7.55 -14.01
CA PRO A 158 6.33 6.91 -12.81
C PRO A 158 5.46 7.31 -11.60
N SER A 159 5.27 6.36 -10.69
CA SER A 159 4.51 6.52 -9.45
C SER A 159 5.31 7.31 -8.42
N SER A 160 6.61 7.06 -8.35
CA SER A 160 7.60 7.77 -7.53
C SER A 160 9.00 7.48 -8.07
N ASP A 161 9.99 8.26 -7.66
CA ASP A 161 11.38 8.11 -8.05
C ASP A 161 12.36 8.53 -6.96
N VAL A 162 13.57 7.95 -6.98
CA VAL A 162 14.63 8.25 -6.03
C VAL A 162 16.00 8.10 -6.68
N PHE A 163 16.91 9.04 -6.40
CA PHE A 163 18.28 8.99 -6.87
C PHE A 163 19.12 8.05 -5.99
N VAL A 164 19.66 6.99 -6.58
CA VAL A 164 20.39 5.91 -5.89
C VAL A 164 21.87 5.98 -6.23
N TYR A 165 22.71 6.05 -5.19
CA TYR A 165 24.16 6.11 -5.31
C TYR A 165 24.78 4.72 -5.22
N GLY A 166 24.71 4.05 -4.06
CA GLY A 166 25.39 2.80 -3.82
C GLY A 166 25.06 2.19 -2.46
N THR A 167 25.82 1.19 -2.03
CA THR A 167 25.58 0.53 -0.73
C THR A 167 25.84 1.47 0.47
N GLY A 168 26.69 2.50 0.30
CA GLY A 168 27.09 3.41 1.37
C GLY A 168 26.00 4.36 1.87
N ASP A 169 25.00 4.68 1.04
CA ASP A 169 23.90 5.58 1.39
C ASP A 169 22.55 4.84 1.52
N SER A 170 22.59 3.51 1.61
CA SER A 170 21.40 2.68 1.82
C SER A 170 20.87 2.84 3.26
N PRO A 171 19.54 2.82 3.51
CA PRO A 171 18.46 2.58 2.54
C PRO A 171 17.99 3.82 1.79
N TYR A 172 17.28 3.61 0.68
CA TYR A 172 16.68 4.64 -0.15
C TYR A 172 15.17 4.65 -0.02
N LEU A 173 14.60 5.86 -0.03
CA LEU A 173 13.17 6.08 0.15
C LEU A 173 12.59 6.66 -1.14
N PHE A 174 11.67 5.93 -1.77
CA PHE A 174 10.76 6.50 -2.75
C PHE A 174 9.74 7.36 -1.99
N PRO A 175 9.78 8.69 -2.16
CA PRO A 175 8.94 9.59 -1.37
C PRO A 175 7.47 9.44 -1.74
N SER A 176 6.62 9.90 -0.83
CA SER A 176 5.20 10.08 -1.10
C SER A 176 5.00 11.05 -2.27
N ALA A 177 4.34 10.57 -3.31
CA ALA A 177 4.00 11.32 -4.51
C ALA A 177 2.54 11.07 -4.88
N ASP A 178 1.90 12.03 -5.57
CA ASP A 178 0.49 11.93 -5.94
C ASP A 178 0.19 10.68 -6.79
N ALA A 179 1.11 10.33 -7.69
CA ALA A 179 0.96 9.14 -8.54
C ALA A 179 1.08 7.82 -7.74
N LEU A 180 1.98 7.76 -6.75
CA LEU A 180 2.09 6.62 -5.82
C LEU A 180 0.81 6.45 -4.99
N ILE A 181 0.28 7.55 -4.46
CA ILE A 181 -1.00 7.55 -3.72
C ILE A 181 -2.15 7.14 -4.64
N ALA A 182 -2.17 7.61 -5.88
CA ALA A 182 -3.20 7.28 -6.86
C ALA A 182 -3.22 5.78 -7.20
N ASP A 183 -2.05 5.15 -7.35
CA ASP A 183 -1.94 3.70 -7.57
C ASP A 183 -2.51 2.90 -6.40
N LEU A 184 -2.15 3.27 -5.15
CA LEU A 184 -2.67 2.61 -3.95
C LEU A 184 -4.19 2.73 -3.83
N ARG A 185 -4.75 3.93 -4.04
CA ARG A 185 -6.20 4.16 -4.04
C ARG A 185 -6.89 3.36 -5.14
N PHE A 186 -6.28 3.27 -6.32
CA PHE A 186 -6.78 2.47 -7.42
C PHE A 186 -6.84 0.99 -7.07
N TRP A 187 -5.81 0.44 -6.41
CA TRP A 187 -5.77 -0.95 -6.00
C TRP A 187 -6.71 -1.28 -4.84
N LEU A 188 -6.93 -0.37 -3.90
CA LEU A 188 -7.96 -0.55 -2.87
C LEU A 188 -9.36 -0.68 -3.49
N LYS A 189 -9.65 0.12 -4.53
CA LYS A 189 -10.92 0.04 -5.26
C LYS A 189 -11.00 -1.13 -6.23
N ASN A 190 -9.86 -1.58 -6.78
CA ASN A 190 -9.78 -2.63 -7.78
C ASN A 190 -8.70 -3.67 -7.40
N PRO A 191 -8.91 -4.49 -6.35
CA PRO A 191 -7.87 -5.39 -5.85
C PRO A 191 -7.36 -6.40 -6.90
N SER A 192 -8.22 -6.83 -7.82
CA SER A 192 -7.85 -7.73 -8.92
C SER A 192 -6.92 -7.10 -9.96
N GLN A 193 -6.74 -5.78 -9.94
CA GLN A 193 -5.83 -5.04 -10.81
C GLN A 193 -4.55 -4.60 -10.09
N ASN A 194 -4.30 -5.11 -8.88
CA ASN A 194 -3.03 -4.96 -8.17
C ASN A 194 -2.00 -5.94 -8.71
N PHE A 195 -1.12 -5.44 -9.58
CA PHE A 195 0.05 -6.15 -10.10
C PHE A 195 1.37 -5.54 -9.62
N GLY A 196 1.31 -4.60 -8.66
CA GLY A 196 2.50 -3.97 -8.11
C GLY A 196 3.22 -3.00 -9.06
N TRP A 197 4.50 -2.77 -8.81
CA TRP A 197 5.36 -1.86 -9.56
C TRP A 197 6.56 -2.59 -10.19
N ALA A 198 6.99 -2.08 -11.34
CA ALA A 198 8.30 -2.32 -11.89
C ALA A 198 9.24 -1.18 -11.47
N MET A 199 10.35 -1.50 -10.82
CA MET A 199 11.41 -0.55 -10.50
C MET A 199 12.47 -0.58 -11.62
N ILE A 200 12.64 0.57 -12.29
CA ILE A 200 13.43 0.70 -13.51
C ILE A 200 14.39 1.88 -13.37
N SER A 201 15.67 1.68 -13.69
CA SER A 201 16.64 2.77 -13.77
C SER A 201 16.31 3.71 -14.94
N ALA A 202 16.38 5.02 -14.72
CA ALA A 202 16.24 6.02 -15.79
C ALA A 202 17.43 6.00 -16.77
N SER A 203 18.53 5.33 -16.39
CA SER A 203 19.79 5.27 -17.14
C SER A 203 20.09 3.85 -17.63
N GLU A 204 19.09 3.10 -18.09
CA GLU A 204 19.22 1.73 -18.63
C GLU A 204 20.20 1.59 -19.82
N GLN A 205 20.60 2.69 -20.46
CA GLN A 205 21.61 2.67 -21.54
C GLN A 205 23.03 2.92 -21.04
N VAL A 206 23.20 3.21 -19.74
CA VAL A 206 24.49 3.45 -19.09
C VAL A 206 24.88 2.19 -18.33
N THR A 207 26.06 1.64 -18.64
CA THR A 207 26.61 0.48 -17.94
C THR A 207 26.83 0.78 -16.46
N ARG A 208 26.85 -0.26 -15.62
CA ARG A 208 27.15 -0.16 -14.19
C ARG A 208 26.12 0.60 -13.35
N THR A 209 24.93 0.83 -13.88
CA THR A 209 23.80 1.40 -13.13
C THR A 209 23.07 0.36 -12.31
N ALA A 210 23.28 -0.95 -12.56
CA ALA A 210 22.65 -2.02 -11.81
C ALA A 210 22.89 -1.89 -10.30
N ARG A 211 21.85 -2.05 -9.50
CA ARG A 211 21.93 -2.23 -8.05
C ARG A 211 21.19 -3.51 -7.67
N ARG A 212 21.72 -4.19 -6.66
CA ARG A 212 21.03 -5.26 -5.93
C ARG A 212 20.27 -4.62 -4.81
N PHE A 213 18.96 -4.80 -4.81
CA PHE A 213 18.09 -4.42 -3.72
C PHE A 213 17.73 -5.67 -2.92
N GLY A 214 17.60 -5.58 -1.59
CA GLY A 214 17.07 -6.68 -0.79
C GLY A 214 15.72 -7.13 -1.35
N SER A 215 15.53 -8.44 -1.47
CA SER A 215 14.24 -9.07 -1.81
C SER A 215 13.42 -9.33 -0.54
N ARG A 216 12.20 -9.85 -0.68
CA ARG A 216 11.45 -10.38 0.46
C ARG A 216 12.12 -11.57 1.15
N GLU A 217 12.96 -12.34 0.46
CA GLU A 217 13.72 -13.45 1.06
C GLU A 217 14.90 -12.97 1.93
N ASP A 218 15.28 -11.69 1.84
CA ASP A 218 16.31 -11.06 2.68
C ASP A 218 15.67 -10.26 3.81
N GLU A 219 15.12 -10.97 4.80
CA GLU A 219 14.35 -10.40 5.93
C GLU A 219 14.92 -9.09 6.54
N PRO A 220 16.25 -8.95 6.79
CA PRO A 220 16.84 -7.71 7.31
C PRO A 220 16.77 -6.51 6.35
N ASN A 221 16.76 -6.74 5.04
CA ASN A 221 16.84 -5.70 4.01
C ASN A 221 15.63 -5.66 3.07
N ALA A 222 14.60 -6.46 3.36
CA ALA A 222 13.41 -6.58 2.53
C ALA A 222 12.73 -5.22 2.32
N PRO A 223 12.12 -4.98 1.14
CA PRO A 223 11.40 -3.74 0.89
C PRO A 223 10.24 -3.55 1.88
N LEU A 224 10.02 -2.31 2.29
CA LEU A 224 8.92 -1.96 3.20
C LEU A 224 8.11 -0.81 2.61
N LEU A 225 6.81 -1.04 2.43
CA LEU A 225 5.86 -0.01 2.02
C LEU A 225 5.10 0.47 3.26
N GLU A 226 5.38 1.69 3.70
CA GLU A 226 4.60 2.36 4.73
C GLU A 226 3.47 3.15 4.08
N VAL A 227 2.24 2.96 4.57
CA VAL A 227 1.04 3.64 4.05
C VAL A 227 0.31 4.31 5.21
N GLY A 228 0.32 5.63 5.20
CA GLY A 228 -0.57 6.44 6.02
C GLY A 228 -1.96 6.51 5.39
N TYR A 229 -2.99 6.25 6.19
CA TYR A 229 -4.37 6.37 5.76
C TYR A 229 -5.25 6.91 6.88
N SER A 230 -6.41 7.41 6.50
CA SER A 230 -7.48 7.75 7.42
C SER A 230 -8.74 7.07 6.96
N VAL A 231 -9.52 6.52 7.87
CA VAL A 231 -10.86 6.08 7.53
C VAL A 231 -11.75 7.31 7.67
N PRO A 232 -12.55 7.68 6.65
CA PRO A 232 -13.57 8.70 6.85
C PRO A 232 -14.38 8.30 8.08
N GLY A 233 -14.31 9.10 9.16
CA GLY A 233 -15.10 8.84 10.35
C GLY A 233 -16.56 8.74 9.93
N MET A 234 -17.28 7.73 10.42
CA MET A 234 -18.71 7.62 10.14
C MET A 234 -19.39 8.90 10.60
N LEU A 235 -19.97 9.63 9.64
CA LEU A 235 -20.66 10.87 9.94
C LEU A 235 -21.96 10.53 10.65
N LEU A 236 -22.12 11.10 11.85
CA LEU A 236 -23.40 11.11 12.52
C LEU A 236 -24.29 12.15 11.82
N GLU A 237 -25.38 11.68 11.26
CA GLU A 237 -26.43 12.44 10.58
C GLU A 237 -27.69 12.51 11.45
N ASN A 238 -28.63 13.37 11.06
CA ASN A 238 -29.95 13.49 11.69
C ASN A 238 -29.92 13.57 13.23
N ILE A 239 -28.91 14.27 13.76
CA ILE A 239 -28.65 14.34 15.19
C ILE A 239 -29.71 15.20 15.88
N ARG A 240 -30.39 14.63 16.88
CA ARG A 240 -31.46 15.32 17.62
C ARG A 240 -31.71 14.67 18.98
N PHE A 241 -32.30 15.42 19.90
CA PHE A 241 -32.92 14.84 21.09
C PHE A 241 -34.37 14.44 20.77
N ASP A 242 -34.79 13.26 21.25
CA ASP A 242 -36.18 12.82 21.27
C ASP A 242 -36.53 12.35 22.70
N GLY A 243 -37.19 13.22 23.45
CA GLY A 243 -37.44 13.03 24.88
C GLY A 243 -36.13 12.95 25.67
N ALA A 244 -35.96 11.85 26.41
CA ALA A 244 -34.77 11.57 27.22
C ALA A 244 -33.65 10.88 26.42
N ASN A 245 -33.78 10.76 25.09
CA ASN A 245 -32.81 10.06 24.25
C ASN A 245 -32.12 11.01 23.27
N PHE A 246 -30.83 10.77 23.07
CA PHE A 246 -30.05 11.30 21.97
C PHE A 246 -30.15 10.35 20.78
N ARG A 247 -30.62 10.87 19.64
CA ARG A 247 -30.77 10.11 18.40
C ARG A 247 -29.87 10.65 17.31
N PHE A 248 -29.34 9.73 16.52
CA PHE A 248 -28.53 10.03 15.34
C PHE A 248 -28.61 8.86 14.37
N GLU A 249 -28.24 9.13 13.13
CA GLU A 249 -28.13 8.14 12.07
C GLU A 249 -26.70 8.09 11.57
N PHE A 250 -26.28 6.98 10.97
CA PHE A 250 -25.02 6.91 10.22
C PHE A 250 -25.09 5.76 9.22
N THR A 251 -24.15 5.73 8.30
CA THR A 251 -24.00 4.61 7.35
C THR A 251 -22.90 3.68 7.86
N ALA A 252 -23.28 2.48 8.27
CA ALA A 252 -22.36 1.42 8.67
C ALA A 252 -21.82 0.71 7.42
N PRO A 253 -20.49 0.64 7.21
CA PRO A 253 -19.92 -0.04 6.04
C PRO A 253 -20.24 -1.53 6.04
N ALA A 254 -20.44 -2.12 4.85
CA ALA A 254 -20.63 -3.56 4.69
C ALA A 254 -19.54 -4.38 5.40
N HIS A 255 -19.89 -5.55 5.94
CA HIS A 255 -18.95 -6.48 6.58
C HIS A 255 -18.15 -5.89 7.75
N THR A 256 -18.74 -4.93 8.48
CA THR A 256 -18.11 -4.37 9.68
C THR A 256 -18.92 -4.66 10.92
N ARG A 257 -18.23 -4.89 12.03
CA ARG A 257 -18.79 -4.81 13.37
C ARG A 257 -18.64 -3.38 13.86
N ASN A 258 -19.74 -2.80 14.30
CA ASN A 258 -19.85 -1.40 14.70
C ASN A 258 -20.19 -1.32 16.18
N THR A 259 -19.43 -0.51 16.92
CA THR A 259 -19.60 -0.28 18.36
C THR A 259 -19.90 1.19 18.60
N VAL A 260 -21.07 1.48 19.19
CA VAL A 260 -21.49 2.83 19.57
C VAL A 260 -21.02 3.13 20.99
N LEU A 261 -20.19 4.16 21.14
CA LEU A 261 -19.52 4.51 22.39
C LEU A 261 -19.90 5.91 22.84
N SER A 262 -19.97 6.13 24.16
CA SER A 262 -20.20 7.44 24.77
C SER A 262 -19.21 7.71 25.90
N THR A 263 -18.87 8.97 26.13
CA THR A 263 -18.08 9.43 27.28
C THR A 263 -18.59 10.79 27.75
N THR A 264 -18.43 11.12 29.02
CA THR A 264 -18.71 12.48 29.53
C THR A 264 -17.49 13.40 29.50
N ASN A 265 -16.32 12.87 29.15
CA ASN A 265 -15.08 13.62 29.08
C ASN A 265 -14.16 13.08 27.97
N LEU A 266 -13.90 13.88 26.94
CA LEU A 266 -13.04 13.50 25.81
C LEU A 266 -11.56 13.34 26.17
N VAL A 267 -11.09 13.99 27.24
CA VAL A 267 -9.66 14.05 27.56
C VAL A 267 -9.25 12.91 28.48
N VAL A 268 -10.07 12.59 29.47
CA VAL A 268 -9.74 11.60 30.52
C VAL A 268 -10.84 10.57 30.78
N GLY A 269 -11.99 10.65 30.10
CA GLY A 269 -13.13 9.78 30.35
C GLY A 269 -12.99 8.42 29.66
N ALA A 270 -13.37 7.35 30.36
CA ALA A 270 -13.52 6.04 29.76
C ALA A 270 -14.71 6.04 28.79
N TRP A 271 -14.52 5.45 27.61
CA TRP A 271 -15.60 5.25 26.65
C TRP A 271 -16.45 4.04 27.08
N THR A 272 -17.75 4.26 27.21
CA THR A 272 -18.73 3.22 27.56
C THR A 272 -19.45 2.75 26.31
N THR A 273 -19.57 1.43 26.14
CA THR A 273 -20.33 0.82 25.05
C THR A 273 -21.82 0.97 25.29
N ASN A 274 -22.52 1.62 24.36
CA ASN A 274 -23.97 1.75 24.37
C ASN A 274 -24.62 0.65 23.52
N ASP A 275 -24.00 0.29 22.40
CA ASP A 275 -24.51 -0.75 21.52
C ASP A 275 -23.40 -1.36 20.64
N VAL A 276 -23.63 -2.58 20.15
CA VAL A 276 -22.77 -3.30 19.21
C VAL A 276 -23.64 -4.03 18.19
N PHE A 277 -23.38 -3.82 16.91
CA PHE A 277 -24.10 -4.51 15.84
C PHE A 277 -23.18 -4.81 14.65
N SER A 278 -23.63 -5.67 13.75
CA SER A 278 -22.89 -6.09 12.56
C SER A 278 -23.63 -5.64 11.32
N ALA A 279 -22.96 -4.93 10.41
CA ALA A 279 -23.52 -4.58 9.12
C ALA A 279 -23.49 -5.79 8.19
N GLY A 280 -24.53 -5.95 7.37
CA GLY A 280 -24.65 -7.03 6.40
C GLY A 280 -23.72 -6.91 5.19
N LEU A 281 -24.15 -7.49 4.07
CA LEU A 281 -23.37 -7.58 2.83
C LEU A 281 -23.25 -6.26 2.07
N THR A 282 -23.99 -5.24 2.46
CA THR A 282 -24.01 -3.90 1.85
C THR A 282 -23.97 -2.85 2.94
N ASP A 283 -23.59 -1.62 2.59
CA ASP A 283 -23.65 -0.49 3.51
C ASP A 283 -25.09 -0.30 4.03
N GLU A 284 -25.24 -0.15 5.34
CA GLU A 284 -26.54 -0.09 6.01
C GLU A 284 -26.72 1.25 6.72
N ARG A 285 -27.87 1.90 6.51
CA ARG A 285 -28.25 3.09 7.27
C ARG A 285 -28.79 2.67 8.63
N VAL A 286 -28.12 3.10 9.69
CA VAL A 286 -28.44 2.71 11.06
C VAL A 286 -28.96 3.91 11.84
N SER A 287 -30.07 3.71 12.55
CA SER A 287 -30.68 4.70 13.43
C SER A 287 -30.42 4.31 14.89
N MET A 288 -29.72 5.16 15.63
CA MET A 288 -29.42 4.94 17.03
C MET A 288 -30.26 5.83 17.94
N SER A 289 -30.59 5.29 19.11
CA SER A 289 -31.24 6.00 20.20
C SER A 289 -30.56 5.63 21.51
N VAL A 290 -29.77 6.54 22.06
CA VAL A 290 -29.01 6.35 23.30
C VAL A 290 -29.59 7.25 24.38
N ALA A 291 -29.62 6.80 25.64
CA ALA A 291 -30.07 7.64 26.73
C ALA A 291 -29.18 8.89 26.87
N ALA A 292 -29.81 10.06 26.93
CA ALA A 292 -29.13 11.33 27.15
C ALA A 292 -28.77 11.49 28.64
N SER A 293 -27.58 12.05 28.91
CA SER A 293 -27.21 12.50 30.26
C SER A 293 -27.54 13.99 30.46
N ALA A 294 -27.67 14.37 31.74
CA ALA A 294 -27.70 15.78 32.14
C ALA A 294 -26.33 16.47 31.96
N ASP A 295 -25.24 15.69 31.95
CA ASP A 295 -23.88 16.16 31.67
C ASP A 295 -23.59 16.17 30.16
N ALA A 296 -22.60 16.95 29.75
CA ALA A 296 -22.08 16.89 28.39
C ALA A 296 -21.63 15.46 28.06
N GLN A 297 -22.19 14.89 27.00
CA GLN A 297 -21.81 13.59 26.46
C GLN A 297 -21.24 13.74 25.06
N PHE A 298 -20.23 12.93 24.78
CA PHE A 298 -19.60 12.80 23.49
C PHE A 298 -19.85 11.39 22.98
N PHE A 299 -20.13 11.28 21.69
CA PHE A 299 -20.43 10.01 21.04
C PHE A 299 -19.41 9.75 19.94
N ARG A 300 -19.03 8.50 19.78
CA ARG A 300 -18.31 8.02 18.60
C ARG A 300 -18.84 6.65 18.21
N VAL A 301 -18.68 6.31 16.95
CA VAL A 301 -18.91 4.94 16.50
C VAL A 301 -17.60 4.41 15.95
N HIS A 302 -17.22 3.24 16.44
CA HIS A 302 -16.04 2.52 16.01
C HIS A 302 -16.45 1.36 15.11
N SER A 303 -15.81 1.22 13.96
CA SER A 303 -16.05 0.13 13.02
C SER A 303 -14.78 -0.69 12.85
N GLU A 304 -14.93 -2.00 12.91
CA GLU A 304 -13.87 -2.98 12.70
C GLU A 304 -14.33 -4.02 11.68
N PRO A 305 -13.46 -4.49 10.77
CA PRO A 305 -13.81 -5.57 9.83
C PRO A 305 -14.28 -6.82 10.58
N GLN A 306 -15.28 -7.53 10.02
CA GLN A 306 -15.70 -8.85 10.49
C GLN A 306 -14.84 -9.98 9.96
#